data_AF-A0AAW0E222-F1
#
_entry.id   AF-A0AAW0E222-F1
#
_cell.length_a   1.000
_cell.length_b   1.000
_cell.length_c   1.000
_cell.angle_alpha   90.00
_cell.angle_beta   90.00
_cell.angle_gamma   90.00
#
_symmetry.space_group_name_H-M   'P 1'
#
loop_
_entity.id
_entity.type
_entity.pdbx_description
1 polymer ?
#
loop_
_entity_poly.entity_id
_entity_poly.type
_entity_poly.pdbx_seq_one_letter_code
_entity_poly.pdbx_strand_id
1 'polypeptide(L)'
;MCRFRSGLNAVIGSHGQDIPDISIVIRFGAVDSLEQLKQEMGRAGRDPQIFAQAHFLVEKSCFQAQKKSIRKKQKTTNAAAIDGGEASAPRDRPEANDAPVESIEFPVLLDDDKLPDNLQWRKKLNPGVHHYAAAQDPDCRRDVSDEYFGNPVRERVLANALCCDLCANDGPFPPKAPETHPTTPPPHSQSAASSTATTPNNNGKRGRRAAASDTDAGAKRRGGHLTECKEIVERWATEMYEKDWAGSGLTSDVFITDTMITYLAHNRFSSLAHLCNSLERSTRSWGLVEDYGNDILGRLARVDQRRDDERHRQEAERVQRQLEQQEKRERLGVKLLHFVPVWPSAHRLECLR
;
A
#
# COMPACT_ATOMS: atom_id res chain seq x y z
N MET A 1 1.04 -35.72 -5.48
CA MET A 1 -0.08 -35.19 -6.28
C MET A 1 -0.23 -33.72 -5.94
N CYS A 2 0.48 -32.83 -6.65
CA CYS A 2 0.40 -31.39 -6.41
C CYS A 2 -0.98 -30.93 -6.86
N ARG A 3 -1.84 -30.55 -5.91
CA ARG A 3 -3.21 -30.13 -6.18
C ARG A 3 -3.21 -28.74 -6.84
N PHE A 4 -3.15 -28.73 -8.16
CA PHE A 4 -3.70 -27.64 -8.98
C PHE A 4 -5.23 -27.78 -8.95
N ARG A 5 -5.86 -27.30 -7.87
CA ARG A 5 -7.31 -27.08 -7.89
C ARG A 5 -7.58 -25.75 -8.58
N SER A 6 -8.00 -25.84 -9.84
CA SER A 6 -8.96 -24.96 -10.50
C SER A 6 -9.09 -23.56 -9.89
N GLY A 7 -8.35 -22.58 -10.44
CA GLY A 7 -8.80 -21.19 -10.44
C GLY A 7 -7.93 -20.11 -9.81
N LEU A 8 -6.74 -20.38 -9.28
CA LEU A 8 -5.93 -19.34 -8.63
C LEU A 8 -4.50 -19.23 -9.18
N ASN A 9 -4.15 -17.99 -9.53
CA ASN A 9 -2.87 -17.52 -10.04
C ASN A 9 -1.69 -18.09 -9.23
N ALA A 10 -0.92 -19.01 -9.83
CA ALA A 10 0.35 -19.42 -9.27
C ALA A 10 1.43 -18.41 -9.68
N VAL A 11 2.08 -17.78 -8.71
CA VAL A 11 3.40 -17.16 -8.93
C VAL A 11 4.40 -18.32 -9.03
N ILE A 12 4.60 -18.82 -10.25
CA ILE A 12 5.55 -19.90 -10.50
C ILE A 12 6.95 -19.31 -10.33
N GLY A 13 7.64 -19.69 -9.25
CA GLY A 13 9.06 -19.39 -9.06
C GLY A 13 9.86 -19.83 -10.29
N SER A 14 10.69 -18.93 -10.81
CA SER A 14 11.13 -18.88 -12.22
C SER A 14 11.94 -20.07 -12.77
N HIS A 15 12.23 -21.14 -12.00
CA HIS A 15 13.16 -22.19 -12.46
C HIS A 15 12.79 -23.66 -12.14
N GLY A 16 11.67 -23.97 -11.48
CA GLY A 16 11.50 -25.33 -10.92
C GLY A 16 10.40 -26.23 -11.53
N GLN A 17 9.42 -25.67 -12.23
CA GLN A 17 8.22 -26.43 -12.62
C GLN A 17 8.15 -26.60 -14.14
N ASP A 18 8.19 -27.87 -14.57
CA ASP A 18 7.91 -28.29 -15.94
C ASP A 18 6.46 -28.78 -16.02
N ILE A 19 5.56 -27.89 -16.43
CA ILE A 19 4.13 -28.15 -16.56
C ILE A 19 3.83 -28.07 -18.07
N PRO A 20 3.59 -29.20 -18.75
CA PRO A 20 3.50 -29.22 -20.21
C PRO A 20 2.23 -28.55 -20.75
N ASP A 21 1.16 -28.54 -19.97
CA ASP A 21 -0.21 -28.15 -20.36
C ASP A 21 -0.58 -26.69 -20.02
N ILE A 22 0.40 -25.80 -19.86
CA ILE A 22 0.15 -24.37 -19.66
C ILE A 22 -0.40 -23.74 -20.95
N SER A 23 -1.68 -23.37 -20.95
CA SER A 23 -2.36 -22.73 -22.09
C SER A 23 -2.26 -21.21 -22.11
N ILE A 24 -2.06 -20.54 -20.97
CA ILE A 24 -1.96 -19.09 -20.90
C ILE A 24 -0.84 -18.69 -19.94
N VAL A 25 0.03 -17.80 -20.40
CA VAL A 25 1.00 -17.09 -19.55
C VAL A 25 0.71 -15.60 -19.64
N ILE A 26 0.55 -14.95 -18.48
CA ILE A 26 0.34 -13.51 -18.39
C ILE A 26 1.51 -12.93 -17.60
N ARG A 27 2.27 -12.02 -18.22
CA ARG A 27 3.32 -11.27 -17.57
C ARG A 27 2.85 -9.85 -17.29
N PHE A 28 2.80 -9.49 -16.02
CA PHE A 28 2.53 -8.12 -15.57
C PHE A 28 3.83 -7.37 -15.33
N GLY A 29 3.92 -6.16 -15.90
CA GLY A 29 5.06 -5.29 -15.75
C GLY A 29 6.24 -5.63 -16.66
N ALA A 30 7.17 -4.69 -16.78
CA ALA A 30 8.40 -4.87 -17.53
C ALA A 30 9.27 -5.99 -16.95
N VAL A 31 10.04 -6.63 -17.82
CA VAL A 31 11.12 -7.55 -17.47
C VAL A 31 12.47 -6.89 -17.75
N ASP A 32 13.52 -7.41 -17.11
CA ASP A 32 14.86 -6.84 -17.23
C ASP A 32 15.51 -7.14 -18.59
N SER A 33 15.06 -8.18 -19.30
CA SER A 33 15.60 -8.56 -20.60
C SER A 33 14.60 -9.33 -21.48
N LEU A 34 14.81 -9.33 -22.80
CA LEU A 34 13.92 -10.05 -23.73
C LEU A 34 14.12 -11.57 -23.62
N GLU A 35 15.31 -12.02 -23.25
CA GLU A 35 15.61 -13.43 -22.95
C GLU A 35 14.76 -13.92 -21.78
N GLN A 36 14.69 -13.16 -20.69
CA GLN A 36 13.83 -13.49 -19.55
C GLN A 36 12.37 -13.57 -19.99
N LEU A 37 11.90 -12.59 -20.80
CA LEU A 37 10.52 -12.61 -21.31
C LEU A 37 10.21 -13.90 -22.07
N LYS A 38 11.10 -14.29 -22.98
CA LYS A 38 10.91 -15.45 -23.84
C LYS A 38 11.03 -16.75 -23.08
N GLN A 39 11.91 -16.82 -22.09
CA GLN A 39 12.00 -17.97 -21.19
C GLN A 39 10.72 -18.14 -20.37
N GLU A 40 10.18 -17.05 -19.82
CA GLU A 40 8.93 -17.09 -19.04
C GLU A 40 7.73 -17.46 -19.92
N MET A 41 7.58 -16.83 -21.09
CA MET A 41 6.48 -17.11 -22.02
C MET A 41 6.59 -18.48 -22.69
N GLY A 42 7.80 -18.96 -22.98
CA GLY A 42 8.08 -20.27 -23.58
C GLY A 42 7.86 -21.46 -22.64
N ARG A 43 7.37 -21.20 -21.42
CA ARG A 43 6.83 -22.26 -20.54
C ARG A 43 5.43 -22.70 -20.98
N ALA A 44 4.70 -21.84 -21.69
CA ALA A 44 3.40 -22.17 -22.27
C ALA A 44 3.56 -23.07 -23.50
N GLY A 45 2.58 -23.93 -23.77
CA GLY A 45 2.50 -24.65 -25.04
C GLY A 45 3.61 -25.69 -25.27
N ARG A 46 4.11 -26.31 -24.20
CA ARG A 46 5.07 -27.42 -24.31
C ARG A 46 4.42 -28.72 -24.77
N ASP A 47 3.14 -28.92 -24.45
CA ASP A 47 2.32 -29.97 -25.05
C ASP A 47 1.94 -29.57 -26.49
N PRO A 48 2.30 -30.37 -27.52
CA PRO A 48 1.98 -30.06 -28.91
C PRO A 48 0.47 -30.09 -29.22
N GLN A 49 -0.36 -30.62 -28.32
CA GLN A 49 -1.81 -30.68 -28.49
C GLN A 49 -2.55 -29.41 -28.05
N ILE A 50 -1.86 -28.49 -27.37
CA ILE A 50 -2.48 -27.26 -26.86
C ILE A 50 -2.05 -26.03 -27.66
N PHE A 51 -3.00 -25.11 -27.84
CA PHE A 51 -2.69 -23.76 -28.30
C PHE A 51 -2.47 -22.88 -27.08
N ALA A 52 -1.26 -22.32 -26.97
CA ALA A 52 -0.90 -21.45 -25.88
C ALA A 52 -0.94 -19.97 -26.28
N GLN A 53 -1.29 -19.11 -25.31
CA GLN A 53 -1.25 -17.67 -25.45
C GLN A 53 -0.28 -17.06 -24.44
N ALA A 54 0.46 -16.04 -24.88
CA ALA A 54 1.33 -15.26 -24.03
C ALA A 54 0.90 -13.79 -24.08
N HIS A 55 0.49 -13.27 -22.93
CA HIS A 55 0.06 -11.88 -22.77
C HIS A 55 1.14 -11.09 -22.04
N PHE A 56 1.61 -10.00 -22.65
CA PHE A 56 2.59 -9.09 -22.05
C PHE A 56 1.95 -7.75 -21.73
N LEU A 57 1.74 -7.46 -20.45
CA LEU A 57 1.07 -6.24 -20.00
C LEU A 57 2.10 -5.29 -19.40
N VAL A 58 2.44 -4.24 -20.16
CA VAL A 58 3.42 -3.23 -19.77
C VAL A 58 2.73 -1.89 -19.53
N GLU A 59 3.14 -1.18 -18.49
CA GLU A 59 2.62 0.17 -18.24
C GLU A 59 3.02 1.16 -19.34
N LYS A 60 2.10 2.06 -19.71
CA LYS A 60 2.38 3.18 -20.63
C LYS A 60 3.59 4.03 -20.17
N SER A 61 3.84 4.10 -18.86
CA SER A 61 4.97 4.85 -18.27
C SER A 61 6.34 4.32 -18.70
N CYS A 62 6.45 3.06 -19.15
CA CYS A 62 7.68 2.49 -19.70
C CYS A 62 8.07 3.13 -21.05
N PHE A 63 7.10 3.65 -21.79
CA PHE A 63 7.28 4.28 -23.10
C PHE A 63 7.21 5.82 -23.01
N GLN A 64 7.35 6.39 -21.81
CA GLN A 64 7.40 7.83 -21.60
C GLN A 64 8.84 8.29 -21.46
N ALA A 65 9.29 9.16 -22.35
CA ALA A 65 10.56 9.85 -22.21
C ALA A 65 10.40 11.06 -21.27
N GLN A 66 11.42 11.31 -20.45
CA GLN A 66 11.53 12.48 -19.59
C GLN A 66 12.82 13.24 -19.92
N LYS A 67 12.81 14.56 -19.83
CA LYS A 67 14.03 15.36 -19.92
C LYS A 67 14.99 14.93 -18.83
N LYS A 68 16.24 14.62 -19.21
CA LYS A 68 17.32 14.36 -18.25
C LYS A 68 17.39 15.59 -17.36
N SER A 69 17.04 15.41 -16.08
CA SER A 69 17.21 16.46 -15.09
C SER A 69 18.71 16.75 -15.02
N ILE A 70 19.13 17.88 -15.57
CA ILE A 70 20.48 18.40 -15.39
C ILE A 70 20.53 18.82 -13.92
N ARG A 71 20.83 17.87 -13.03
CA ARG A 71 21.27 18.21 -11.69
C ARG A 71 22.52 19.04 -11.88
N LYS A 72 22.39 20.36 -11.80
CA LYS A 72 23.51 21.27 -11.67
C LYS A 72 24.29 20.74 -10.47
N LYS A 73 25.38 20.02 -10.75
CA LYS A 73 26.31 19.53 -9.75
C LYS A 73 26.90 20.81 -9.17
N GLN A 74 26.25 21.34 -8.12
CA GLN A 74 26.80 22.45 -7.35
C GLN A 74 28.16 21.94 -6.88
N LYS A 75 29.18 22.47 -7.53
CA LYS A 75 30.57 22.19 -7.27
C LYS A 75 30.84 22.81 -5.90
N THR A 76 30.56 22.06 -4.84
CA THR A 76 31.00 22.38 -3.48
C THR A 76 32.51 22.18 -3.45
N THR A 77 33.23 23.17 -3.96
CA THR A 77 34.63 23.41 -3.59
C THR A 77 34.63 23.92 -2.16
N ASN A 78 34.63 23.03 -1.19
CA ASN A 78 35.10 23.33 0.16
C ASN A 78 36.13 22.26 0.54
N ALA A 79 37.35 22.48 0.04
CA ALA A 79 38.55 21.96 0.66
C ALA A 79 38.98 23.00 1.71
N ALA A 80 38.62 22.77 2.97
CA ALA A 80 39.37 23.22 4.14
C ALA A 80 38.86 22.46 5.35
N ALA A 81 39.80 21.85 6.07
CA ALA A 81 39.64 21.13 7.30
C ALA A 81 38.83 21.90 8.35
N ILE A 82 38.10 21.19 9.20
CA ILE A 82 38.09 21.36 10.65
C ILE A 82 37.46 20.08 11.25
N ASP A 83 38.25 19.47 12.12
CA ASP A 83 37.94 18.34 12.98
C ASP A 83 37.04 18.78 14.14
N GLY A 84 36.12 17.91 14.56
CA GLY A 84 35.39 18.00 15.83
C GLY A 84 34.06 18.77 15.83
N GLY A 85 32.96 18.05 16.06
CA GLY A 85 31.71 18.64 16.53
C GLY A 85 30.44 17.84 16.20
N GLU A 86 30.10 16.87 17.05
CA GLU A 86 28.75 16.28 17.11
C GLU A 86 27.71 17.34 17.46
N ALA A 87 26.95 17.79 16.47
CA ALA A 87 25.70 18.52 16.68
C ALA A 87 24.69 18.11 15.62
N SER A 88 23.70 17.32 16.04
CA SER A 88 22.54 16.88 15.27
C SER A 88 21.68 18.07 14.84
N ALA A 89 21.84 18.50 13.59
CA ALA A 89 20.99 19.49 12.94
C ALA A 89 19.74 18.84 12.29
N PRO A 90 18.62 19.60 12.14
CA PRO A 90 17.37 19.09 11.59
C PRO A 90 17.51 18.83 10.08
N ARG A 91 17.08 17.64 9.63
CA ARG A 91 16.99 17.30 8.22
C ARG A 91 15.77 17.98 7.60
N ASP A 92 15.93 19.23 7.17
CA ASP A 92 15.01 19.85 6.22
C ASP A 92 15.19 19.16 4.87
N ARG A 93 14.28 18.20 4.62
CA ARG A 93 14.17 17.49 3.35
C ARG A 93 13.72 18.51 2.31
N PRO A 94 14.54 18.83 1.28
CA PRO A 94 14.13 19.78 0.27
C PRO A 94 12.85 19.27 -0.39
N GLU A 95 11.81 20.08 -0.26
CA GLU A 95 10.49 19.91 -0.86
C GLU A 95 10.68 19.66 -2.35
N ALA A 96 10.32 18.45 -2.80
CA ALA A 96 10.43 18.08 -4.20
C ALA A 96 9.55 19.05 -5.00
N ASN A 97 10.19 19.88 -5.82
CA ASN A 97 9.49 20.70 -6.79
C ASN A 97 8.79 19.79 -7.80
N ASP A 98 7.54 19.43 -7.50
CA ASP A 98 6.58 18.80 -8.41
C ASP A 98 6.07 19.85 -9.41
N ALA A 99 7.00 20.46 -10.15
CA ALA A 99 6.61 21.21 -11.33
C ALA A 99 5.92 20.22 -12.29
N PRO A 100 4.75 20.57 -12.88
CA PRO A 100 4.07 19.70 -13.82
C PRO A 100 5.01 19.38 -14.98
N VAL A 101 5.51 18.14 -14.99
CA VAL A 101 6.32 17.63 -16.10
C VAL A 101 5.37 17.53 -17.29
N GLU A 102 5.52 18.44 -18.25
CA GLU A 102 4.89 18.30 -19.56
C GLU A 102 5.39 16.98 -20.17
N SER A 103 4.56 15.94 -20.06
CA SER A 103 4.78 14.67 -20.72
C SER A 103 4.63 14.90 -22.21
N ILE A 104 5.76 14.92 -22.92
CA ILE A 104 5.73 14.98 -24.39
C ILE A 104 5.35 13.57 -24.85
N GLU A 105 4.13 13.41 -25.37
CA GLU A 105 3.73 12.20 -26.06
C GLU A 105 4.45 12.18 -27.42
N PHE A 106 5.60 11.50 -27.47
CA PHE A 106 6.30 11.28 -28.73
C PHE A 106 5.64 10.14 -29.51
N PRO A 107 5.56 10.24 -30.86
CA PRO A 107 5.22 9.10 -31.69
C PRO A 107 6.23 7.96 -31.44
N VAL A 108 5.68 6.76 -31.28
CA VAL A 108 6.21 5.58 -30.54
C VAL A 108 7.38 4.86 -31.24
N LEU A 109 7.98 5.44 -32.27
CA LEU A 109 8.98 4.78 -33.13
C LEU A 109 10.29 5.56 -33.19
N LEU A 110 10.86 5.89 -32.04
CA LEU A 110 12.27 6.24 -31.99
C LEU A 110 13.01 5.01 -31.47
N ASP A 111 13.90 4.46 -32.31
CA ASP A 111 14.89 3.48 -31.87
C ASP A 111 15.58 4.01 -30.61
N ASP A 112 15.90 3.15 -29.65
CA ASP A 112 16.54 3.57 -28.40
C ASP A 112 17.83 4.38 -28.65
N ASP A 113 18.53 4.08 -29.74
CA ASP A 113 19.73 4.78 -30.20
C ASP A 113 19.46 6.17 -30.80
N LYS A 114 18.19 6.51 -31.05
CA LYS A 114 17.74 7.78 -31.63
C LYS A 114 17.07 8.69 -30.62
N LEU A 115 17.02 8.33 -29.34
CA LEU A 115 16.49 9.24 -28.33
C LEU A 115 17.44 10.45 -28.20
N PRO A 116 16.95 11.70 -28.31
CA PRO A 116 17.79 12.88 -28.14
C PRO A 116 18.62 12.82 -26.85
N ASP A 117 19.87 13.28 -26.88
CA ASP A 117 20.80 13.21 -25.74
C ASP A 117 20.24 13.83 -24.44
N ASN A 118 19.28 14.75 -24.54
CA ASN A 118 18.62 15.41 -23.42
C ASN A 118 17.39 14.67 -22.88
N LEU A 119 17.00 13.53 -23.45
CA LEU A 119 15.90 12.69 -23.00
C LEU A 119 16.40 11.36 -22.43
N GLN A 120 15.67 10.82 -21.46
CA GLN A 120 15.86 9.48 -20.94
C GLN A 120 14.49 8.86 -20.70
N TRP A 121 14.35 7.54 -20.87
CA TRP A 121 13.11 6.86 -20.50
C TRP A 121 12.81 7.02 -19.00
N ARG A 122 11.53 7.14 -18.66
CA ARG A 122 11.07 7.31 -17.27
C ARG A 122 11.41 6.08 -16.43
N LYS A 123 11.23 4.89 -17.02
CA LYS A 123 11.67 3.61 -16.48
C LYS A 123 12.79 3.08 -17.37
N LYS A 124 13.88 2.60 -16.78
CA LYS A 124 14.95 1.95 -17.53
C LYS A 124 14.47 0.57 -17.94
N LEU A 125 14.28 0.37 -19.24
CA LEU A 125 13.93 -0.91 -19.82
C LEU A 125 15.09 -1.36 -20.71
N ASN A 126 15.26 -2.67 -20.85
CA ASN A 126 16.20 -3.19 -21.84
C ASN A 126 15.72 -2.83 -23.25
N PRO A 127 16.61 -2.35 -24.14
CA PRO A 127 16.23 -1.94 -25.49
C PRO A 127 15.47 -3.02 -26.28
N GLY A 128 15.85 -4.29 -26.13
CA GLY A 128 15.15 -5.39 -26.79
C GLY A 128 13.71 -5.58 -26.31
N VAL A 129 13.46 -5.40 -25.01
CA VAL A 129 12.09 -5.47 -24.46
C VAL A 129 11.29 -4.26 -24.90
N HIS A 130 11.92 -3.08 -24.95
CA HIS A 130 11.28 -1.86 -25.42
C HIS A 130 10.86 -1.99 -26.88
N HIS A 131 11.78 -2.38 -27.78
CA HIS A 131 11.50 -2.65 -29.19
C HIS A 131 10.41 -3.72 -29.35
N TYR A 132 10.51 -4.84 -28.64
CA TYR A 132 9.51 -5.92 -28.69
C TYR A 132 8.11 -5.46 -28.29
N ALA A 133 8.00 -4.64 -27.25
CA ALA A 133 6.72 -4.18 -26.74
C ALA A 133 6.13 -3.02 -27.57
N ALA A 134 7.00 -2.14 -28.09
CA ALA A 134 6.64 -1.00 -28.93
C ALA A 134 6.38 -1.37 -30.41
N ALA A 135 6.68 -2.61 -30.82
CA ALA A 135 6.41 -3.12 -32.16
C ALA A 135 4.96 -2.80 -32.60
N GLN A 136 4.84 -2.28 -33.83
CA GLN A 136 3.59 -1.90 -34.47
C GLN A 136 3.55 -2.51 -35.87
N ASP A 137 2.36 -2.54 -36.48
CA ASP A 137 2.18 -2.95 -37.87
C ASP A 137 3.11 -2.14 -38.80
N PRO A 138 3.96 -2.77 -39.66
CA PRO A 138 3.94 -4.19 -40.10
C PRO A 138 4.93 -5.14 -39.41
N ASP A 139 5.53 -4.74 -38.30
CA ASP A 139 6.55 -5.52 -37.60
C ASP A 139 5.92 -6.67 -36.82
N CYS A 140 6.19 -7.90 -37.24
CA CYS A 140 5.76 -9.07 -36.50
C CYS A 140 6.56 -9.19 -35.19
N ARG A 141 5.90 -9.43 -34.04
CA ARG A 141 6.60 -9.67 -32.77
C ARG A 141 7.58 -10.85 -32.86
N ARG A 142 7.32 -11.83 -33.72
CA ARG A 142 8.25 -12.95 -33.96
C ARG A 142 9.49 -12.49 -34.73
N ASP A 143 9.34 -11.64 -35.72
CA ASP A 143 10.46 -11.09 -36.50
C ASP A 143 11.37 -10.25 -35.60
N VAL A 144 10.80 -9.36 -34.77
CA VAL A 144 11.57 -8.59 -33.77
C VAL A 144 12.36 -9.50 -32.82
N SER A 145 11.73 -10.60 -32.39
CA SER A 145 12.41 -11.60 -31.57
C SER A 145 13.53 -12.29 -32.34
N ASP A 146 13.26 -12.75 -33.56
CA ASP A 146 14.24 -13.47 -34.35
C ASP A 146 15.45 -12.57 -34.69
N GLU A 147 15.23 -11.30 -34.99
CA GLU A 147 16.30 -10.30 -35.16
C GLU A 147 17.13 -10.13 -33.88
N TYR A 148 16.47 -9.94 -32.72
CA TYR A 148 17.16 -9.79 -31.44
C TYR A 148 18.07 -10.98 -31.09
N PHE A 149 17.63 -12.20 -31.39
CA PHE A 149 18.40 -13.43 -31.13
C PHE A 149 19.35 -13.82 -32.26
N GLY A 150 19.39 -13.07 -33.37
CA GLY A 150 20.17 -13.43 -34.56
C GLY A 150 19.70 -14.74 -35.21
N ASN A 151 18.42 -15.07 -35.06
CA ASN A 151 17.81 -16.20 -35.75
C ASN A 151 17.67 -15.89 -37.24
N PRO A 152 17.84 -16.89 -38.14
CA PRO A 152 17.64 -16.67 -39.56
C PRO A 152 16.19 -16.25 -39.84
N VAL A 153 16.01 -15.34 -40.79
CA VAL A 153 14.69 -14.91 -41.26
C VAL A 153 13.91 -16.14 -41.71
N ARG A 154 12.78 -16.39 -41.04
CA ARG A 154 11.87 -17.47 -41.41
C ARG A 154 10.97 -16.97 -42.53
N GLU A 155 10.72 -17.79 -43.53
CA GLU A 155 9.62 -17.49 -44.46
C GLU A 155 8.35 -17.36 -43.62
N ARG A 156 7.67 -16.20 -43.73
CA ARG A 156 6.39 -15.98 -43.07
C ARG A 156 5.45 -17.06 -43.59
N VAL A 157 5.15 -18.05 -42.76
CA VAL A 157 4.16 -19.08 -43.07
C VAL A 157 2.80 -18.39 -43.02
N LEU A 158 2.44 -17.77 -44.15
CA LEU A 158 1.27 -16.92 -44.40
C LEU A 158 -0.08 -17.60 -44.14
N ALA A 159 -0.09 -18.88 -43.78
CA ALA A 159 -1.31 -19.69 -43.84
C ALA A 159 -2.03 -19.90 -42.49
N ASN A 160 -1.38 -19.70 -41.34
CA ASN A 160 -1.96 -20.11 -40.06
C ASN A 160 -2.04 -18.95 -39.08
N ALA A 161 -3.27 -18.55 -38.74
CA ALA A 161 -3.70 -17.39 -37.96
C ALA A 161 -3.20 -17.30 -36.49
N LEU A 162 -2.01 -17.82 -36.17
CA LEU A 162 -1.50 -18.02 -34.81
C LEU A 162 -0.06 -17.49 -34.63
N CYS A 163 0.25 -16.32 -35.20
CA CYS A 163 1.58 -15.72 -35.08
C CYS A 163 1.71 -14.80 -33.86
N CYS A 164 1.08 -13.62 -33.90
CA CYS A 164 1.01 -12.66 -32.80
C CYS A 164 -0.21 -11.74 -33.00
N ASP A 165 -0.48 -10.88 -32.02
CA ASP A 165 -1.54 -9.86 -32.05
C ASP A 165 -1.44 -8.91 -33.25
N LEU A 166 -0.23 -8.53 -33.65
CA LEU A 166 -0.02 -7.64 -34.81
C LEU A 166 -0.38 -8.33 -36.13
N CYS A 167 0.04 -9.57 -36.32
CA CYS A 167 -0.30 -10.35 -37.53
C CYS A 167 -1.75 -10.83 -37.56
N ALA A 168 -2.42 -10.93 -36.40
CA ALA A 168 -3.80 -11.39 -36.31
C ALA A 168 -4.79 -10.34 -36.80
N ASN A 169 -4.44 -9.05 -36.73
CA ASN A 169 -5.33 -7.96 -37.14
C ASN A 169 -5.58 -7.93 -38.66
N ASP A 170 -4.72 -8.55 -39.46
CA ASP A 170 -4.84 -8.59 -40.93
C ASP A 170 -5.63 -9.79 -41.46
N GLY A 171 -6.04 -10.71 -40.60
CA GLY A 171 -6.74 -11.95 -40.99
C GLY A 171 -8.21 -12.02 -40.53
N PRO A 172 -9.09 -12.73 -41.26
CA PRO A 172 -10.41 -13.08 -40.75
C PRO A 172 -10.23 -13.99 -39.52
N PHE A 173 -10.53 -13.47 -38.33
CA PHE A 173 -10.41 -14.20 -37.07
C PHE A 173 -11.07 -15.58 -37.15
N PRO A 174 -10.41 -16.66 -36.68
CA PRO A 174 -11.13 -17.90 -36.39
C PRO A 174 -12.21 -17.59 -35.33
N PRO A 175 -13.41 -18.21 -35.43
CA PRO A 175 -14.53 -17.89 -34.56
C PRO A 175 -14.11 -18.06 -33.11
N LYS A 176 -14.20 -16.95 -32.36
CA LYS A 176 -14.00 -16.87 -30.91
C LYS A 176 -14.76 -18.04 -30.26
N ALA A 177 -14.07 -18.88 -29.49
CA ALA A 177 -14.76 -19.84 -28.64
C ALA A 177 -15.78 -19.07 -27.77
N PRO A 178 -17.01 -19.58 -27.57
CA PRO A 178 -18.08 -18.82 -26.92
C PRO A 178 -17.67 -18.39 -25.51
N GLU A 179 -17.35 -17.10 -25.38
CA GLU A 179 -17.03 -16.43 -24.13
C GLU A 179 -18.30 -16.26 -23.29
N THR A 180 -18.49 -17.09 -22.27
CA THR A 180 -19.45 -16.82 -21.19
C THR A 180 -18.78 -15.94 -20.13
N HIS A 181 -18.75 -14.62 -20.35
CA HIS A 181 -18.35 -13.66 -19.31
C HIS A 181 -19.59 -13.03 -18.65
N PRO A 182 -19.64 -12.94 -17.31
CA PRO A 182 -20.71 -12.27 -16.58
C PRO A 182 -20.60 -10.74 -16.71
N THR A 183 -21.72 -10.09 -17.06
CA THR A 183 -21.84 -8.65 -17.28
C THR A 183 -21.83 -7.88 -15.97
N THR A 184 -20.90 -6.93 -15.83
CA THR A 184 -20.82 -5.98 -14.69
C THR A 184 -21.95 -4.95 -14.77
N PRO A 185 -22.67 -4.65 -13.66
CA PRO A 185 -23.74 -3.64 -13.64
C PRO A 185 -23.20 -2.19 -13.67
N PRO A 186 -24.03 -1.22 -14.13
CA PRO A 186 -23.63 0.17 -14.32
C PRO A 186 -23.50 0.96 -12.99
N PRO A 187 -22.65 2.01 -12.94
CA PRO A 187 -22.44 2.81 -11.74
C PRO A 187 -23.62 3.76 -11.46
N HIS A 188 -24.13 3.69 -10.23
CA HIS A 188 -25.16 4.60 -9.72
C HIS A 188 -24.60 6.00 -9.41
N SER A 189 -25.50 6.96 -9.62
CA SER A 189 -25.34 8.41 -9.64
C SER A 189 -24.83 9.03 -8.34
N GLN A 190 -23.93 10.00 -8.48
CA GLN A 190 -23.36 10.81 -7.40
C GLN A 190 -24.40 11.79 -6.84
N SER A 191 -24.65 11.73 -5.52
CA SER A 191 -25.45 12.74 -4.80
C SER A 191 -24.60 13.95 -4.42
N ALA A 192 -25.20 15.13 -4.59
CA ALA A 192 -24.61 16.43 -4.31
C ALA A 192 -24.28 16.62 -2.82
N ALA A 193 -23.04 17.01 -2.53
CA ALA A 193 -22.59 17.38 -1.20
C ALA A 193 -23.04 18.82 -0.88
N SER A 194 -23.88 18.95 0.15
CA SER A 194 -24.33 20.23 0.72
C SER A 194 -23.23 20.82 1.61
N SER A 195 -22.72 22.00 1.22
CA SER A 195 -21.70 22.75 1.95
C SER A 195 -22.33 23.61 3.05
N THR A 196 -22.19 23.19 4.31
CA THR A 196 -22.58 24.00 5.47
C THR A 196 -21.60 25.15 5.69
N ALA A 197 -22.03 26.38 5.39
CA ALA A 197 -21.32 27.61 5.70
C ALA A 197 -21.12 27.75 7.22
N THR A 198 -19.88 27.91 7.66
CA THR A 198 -19.54 28.17 9.08
C THR A 198 -19.29 29.67 9.24
N THR A 199 -20.22 30.40 9.84
CA THR A 199 -20.06 31.82 10.18
C THR A 199 -19.04 32.00 11.33
N PRO A 200 -18.17 33.02 11.29
CA PRO A 200 -17.23 33.34 12.37
C PRO A 200 -17.96 33.75 13.66
N ASN A 201 -17.40 33.43 14.83
CA ASN A 201 -17.89 33.99 16.10
C ASN A 201 -17.42 35.44 16.29
N ASN A 202 -18.03 36.15 17.25
CA ASN A 202 -17.78 37.57 17.52
C ASN A 202 -16.35 37.93 17.96
N ASN A 203 -15.46 36.96 18.17
CA ASN A 203 -14.06 37.20 18.56
C ASN A 203 -13.06 36.98 17.42
N GLY A 204 -13.52 36.80 16.18
CA GLY A 204 -12.65 36.63 14.99
C GLY A 204 -11.79 35.35 14.99
N LYS A 205 -11.80 34.59 16.08
CA LYS A 205 -11.12 33.30 16.20
C LYS A 205 -12.12 32.22 15.80
N ARG A 206 -11.85 31.53 14.68
CA ARG A 206 -12.51 30.26 14.37
C ARG A 206 -12.39 29.39 15.62
N GLY A 207 -13.52 29.09 16.27
CA GLY A 207 -13.51 28.14 17.38
C GLY A 207 -12.79 26.90 16.87
N ARG A 208 -11.73 26.45 17.56
CA ARG A 208 -11.29 25.07 17.39
C ARG A 208 -12.56 24.26 17.58
N ARG A 209 -13.10 23.68 16.50
CA ARG A 209 -14.13 22.66 16.62
C ARG A 209 -13.51 21.70 17.63
N ALA A 210 -14.09 21.59 18.83
CA ALA A 210 -13.92 20.39 19.62
C ALA A 210 -14.22 19.30 18.59
N ALA A 211 -13.18 18.54 18.22
CA ALA A 211 -13.32 17.51 17.19
C ALA A 211 -14.60 16.78 17.55
N ALA A 212 -15.63 16.94 16.70
CA ALA A 212 -16.92 16.33 16.96
C ALA A 212 -16.57 14.88 17.28
N SER A 213 -16.98 14.45 18.46
CA SER A 213 -16.64 13.14 18.98
C SER A 213 -17.39 12.11 18.15
N ASP A 214 -16.94 11.88 16.92
CA ASP A 214 -17.19 10.67 16.15
C ASP A 214 -16.62 9.55 17.00
N THR A 215 -17.50 9.01 17.82
CA THR A 215 -17.17 8.50 19.15
C THR A 215 -16.57 7.11 19.13
N ASP A 216 -16.29 6.55 17.95
CA ASP A 216 -15.68 5.22 17.85
C ASP A 216 -14.90 4.98 16.54
N ALA A 217 -14.85 5.98 15.66
CA ALA A 217 -14.16 5.86 14.39
C ALA A 217 -12.64 6.12 14.56
N GLY A 218 -11.96 5.13 15.13
CA GLY A 218 -10.57 4.84 14.75
C GLY A 218 -9.47 5.56 15.55
N ALA A 219 -9.52 5.48 16.87
CA ALA A 219 -8.29 5.69 17.66
C ALA A 219 -7.22 4.67 17.18
N LYS A 220 -6.20 5.18 16.47
CA LYS A 220 -5.06 4.37 16.01
C LYS A 220 -4.31 3.79 17.19
N ARG A 221 -3.95 2.50 17.13
CA ARG A 221 -3.11 1.87 18.17
C ARG A 221 -1.70 2.44 18.08
N ARG A 222 -1.05 2.70 19.23
CA ARG A 222 0.28 3.33 19.31
C ARG A 222 1.14 2.69 20.40
N GLY A 223 2.46 2.84 20.27
CA GLY A 223 3.44 2.37 21.26
C GLY A 223 3.30 0.88 21.54
N GLY A 224 3.40 0.49 22.82
CA GLY A 224 3.30 -0.92 23.22
C GLY A 224 2.00 -1.62 22.81
N HIS A 225 0.89 -0.89 22.64
CA HIS A 225 -0.36 -1.47 22.17
C HIS A 225 -0.26 -1.98 20.72
N LEU A 226 0.41 -1.19 19.88
CA LEU A 226 0.62 -1.54 18.48
C LEU A 226 1.50 -2.79 18.39
N THR A 227 2.56 -2.86 19.19
CA THR A 227 3.46 -4.03 19.25
C THR A 227 2.69 -5.29 19.67
N GLU A 228 1.90 -5.21 20.74
CA GLU A 228 1.09 -6.35 21.21
C GLU A 228 0.09 -6.81 20.13
N CYS A 229 -0.59 -5.88 19.45
CA CYS A 229 -1.49 -6.24 18.36
C CYS A 229 -0.76 -6.87 17.16
N LYS A 230 0.45 -6.42 16.82
CA LYS A 230 1.26 -7.03 15.76
C LYS A 230 1.60 -8.48 16.09
N GLU A 231 2.12 -8.72 17.29
CA GLU A 231 2.46 -10.07 17.76
C GLU A 231 1.25 -11.02 17.74
N ILE A 232 0.06 -10.51 18.09
CA ILE A 232 -1.19 -11.29 18.05
C ILE A 232 -1.58 -11.64 16.61
N VAL A 233 -1.44 -10.71 15.67
CA VAL A 233 -1.76 -10.95 14.25
C VAL A 233 -0.76 -11.93 13.64
N GLU A 234 0.54 -11.78 13.94
CA GLU A 234 1.60 -12.70 13.49
C GLU A 234 1.37 -14.12 14.01
N ARG A 235 1.14 -14.26 15.33
CA ARG A 235 0.87 -15.57 15.92
C ARG A 235 -0.38 -16.21 15.33
N TRP A 236 -1.44 -15.42 15.16
CA TRP A 236 -2.67 -15.89 14.53
C TRP A 236 -2.44 -16.35 13.09
N ALA A 237 -1.66 -15.62 12.31
CA ALA A 237 -1.33 -15.99 10.94
C ALA A 237 -0.63 -17.35 10.87
N THR A 238 0.35 -17.59 11.75
CA THR A 238 1.03 -18.88 11.87
C THR A 238 0.06 -20.00 12.25
N GLU A 239 -0.81 -19.77 13.24
CA GLU A 239 -1.80 -20.76 13.66
C GLU A 239 -2.78 -21.13 12.53
N MET A 240 -3.30 -20.15 11.79
CA MET A 240 -4.23 -20.41 10.68
C MET A 240 -3.53 -21.08 9.50
N TYR A 241 -2.27 -20.70 9.24
CA TYR A 241 -1.44 -21.36 8.23
C TYR A 241 -1.22 -22.84 8.59
N GLU A 242 -0.81 -23.15 9.81
CA GLU A 242 -0.61 -24.54 10.24
C GLU A 242 -1.91 -25.35 10.22
N LYS A 243 -3.03 -24.73 10.61
CA LYS A 243 -4.33 -25.42 10.67
C LYS A 243 -4.88 -25.75 9.28
N ASP A 244 -4.95 -24.76 8.40
CA ASP A 244 -5.70 -24.87 7.14
C ASP A 244 -4.76 -25.06 5.92
N TRP A 245 -3.46 -24.80 6.07
CA TRP A 245 -2.47 -24.77 4.99
C TRP A 245 -1.18 -25.56 5.26
N ALA A 246 -1.09 -26.40 6.30
CA ALA A 246 0.13 -27.17 6.61
C ALA A 246 0.65 -28.07 5.48
N GLY A 247 -0.21 -28.46 4.53
CA GLY A 247 0.19 -29.22 3.35
C GLY A 247 0.48 -28.37 2.10
N SER A 248 0.34 -27.05 2.19
CA SER A 248 0.61 -26.15 1.07
C SER A 248 2.12 -25.92 0.93
N GLY A 249 2.60 -25.76 -0.31
CA GLY A 249 3.97 -25.32 -0.57
C GLY A 249 4.18 -23.81 -0.38
N LEU A 250 3.17 -23.10 0.12
CA LEU A 250 3.24 -21.66 0.38
C LEU A 250 3.91 -21.43 1.75
N THR A 251 4.22 -20.18 2.08
CA THR A 251 4.66 -19.80 3.43
C THR A 251 3.56 -18.98 4.11
N SER A 252 3.65 -18.81 5.43
CA SER A 252 2.76 -17.92 6.19
C SER A 252 2.69 -16.50 5.61
N ASP A 253 3.77 -16.03 4.97
CA ASP A 253 3.87 -14.70 4.38
C ASP A 253 2.95 -14.52 3.17
N VAL A 254 2.58 -15.62 2.50
CA VAL A 254 1.60 -15.62 1.41
C VAL A 254 0.18 -15.52 1.96
N PHE A 255 -0.07 -16.09 3.14
CA PHE A 255 -1.38 -16.04 3.80
C PHE A 255 -1.73 -14.61 4.23
N ILE A 256 -0.78 -13.90 4.83
CA ILE A 256 -0.91 -12.49 5.17
C ILE A 256 0.45 -11.78 5.11
N THR A 257 0.51 -10.71 4.34
CA THR A 257 1.76 -9.95 4.18
C THR A 257 2.04 -9.04 5.38
N ASP A 258 3.31 -8.71 5.65
CA ASP A 258 3.71 -7.77 6.72
C ASP A 258 3.01 -6.41 6.64
N THR A 259 2.72 -5.99 5.41
CA THR A 259 1.99 -4.75 5.14
C THR A 259 0.55 -4.84 5.64
N MET A 260 -0.08 -6.00 5.50
CA MET A 260 -1.42 -6.29 6.02
C MET A 260 -1.40 -6.49 7.54
N ILE A 261 -0.41 -7.20 8.09
CA ILE A 261 -0.22 -7.35 9.55
C ILE A 261 -0.13 -5.98 10.21
N THR A 262 0.74 -5.10 9.68
CA THR A 262 0.90 -3.73 10.19
C THR A 262 -0.39 -2.93 10.08
N TYR A 263 -1.15 -3.11 9.00
CA TYR A 263 -2.44 -2.44 8.80
C TYR A 263 -3.50 -2.87 9.81
N LEU A 264 -3.67 -4.18 10.00
CA LEU A 264 -4.63 -4.73 10.94
C LEU A 264 -4.27 -4.35 12.38
N ALA A 265 -2.99 -4.41 12.73
CA ALA A 265 -2.51 -4.05 14.06
C ALA A 265 -2.67 -2.55 14.34
N HIS A 266 -2.52 -1.69 13.34
CA HIS A 266 -2.57 -0.24 13.53
C HIS A 266 -4.00 0.33 13.63
N ASN A 267 -4.95 -0.25 12.91
CA ASN A 267 -6.31 0.25 12.81
C ASN A 267 -7.27 -0.56 13.69
N ARG A 268 -8.22 0.13 14.35
CA ARG A 268 -9.32 -0.51 15.06
C ARG A 268 -10.50 -0.68 14.10
N PHE A 269 -11.08 -1.87 14.08
CA PHE A 269 -12.26 -2.18 13.28
C PHE A 269 -13.35 -2.71 14.21
N SER A 270 -14.56 -2.20 14.04
CA SER A 270 -15.73 -2.55 14.83
C SER A 270 -16.48 -3.77 14.31
N SER A 271 -16.31 -4.09 13.02
CA SER A 271 -16.98 -5.22 12.38
C SER A 271 -16.23 -5.66 11.13
N LEU A 272 -16.58 -6.85 10.62
CA LEU A 272 -16.06 -7.35 9.35
C LEU A 272 -16.39 -6.40 8.19
N ALA A 273 -17.61 -5.88 8.14
CA ALA A 273 -18.01 -4.91 7.11
C ALA A 273 -17.15 -3.64 7.17
N HIS A 274 -16.79 -3.16 8.36
CA HIS A 274 -15.88 -2.02 8.49
C HIS A 274 -14.47 -2.37 7.96
N LEU A 275 -13.96 -3.56 8.24
CA LEU A 275 -12.68 -4.03 7.71
C LEU A 275 -12.70 -4.11 6.17
N CYS A 276 -13.69 -4.76 5.56
CA CYS A 276 -13.81 -4.87 4.09
C CYS A 276 -13.84 -3.50 3.41
N ASN A 277 -14.72 -2.60 3.88
CA ASN A 277 -14.81 -1.23 3.37
C ASN A 277 -13.48 -0.46 3.48
N SER A 278 -12.71 -0.71 4.54
CA SER A 278 -11.42 -0.05 4.74
C SER A 278 -10.33 -0.61 3.82
N LEU A 279 -10.33 -1.92 3.57
CA LEU A 279 -9.43 -2.59 2.64
C LEU A 279 -9.65 -2.11 1.20
N GLU A 280 -10.90 -2.08 0.75
CA GLU A 280 -11.30 -1.58 -0.57
C GLU A 280 -10.78 -0.16 -0.83
N ARG A 281 -10.91 0.73 0.17
CA ARG A 281 -10.42 2.12 0.08
C ARG A 281 -8.91 2.22 0.08
N SER A 282 -8.20 1.25 0.67
CA SER A 282 -6.76 1.31 0.87
C SER A 282 -5.94 0.75 -0.29
N THR A 283 -6.57 0.33 -1.40
CA THR A 283 -5.96 -0.42 -2.52
C THR A 283 -5.32 -1.76 -2.12
N ARG A 284 -5.53 -2.20 -0.88
CA ARG A 284 -5.00 -3.47 -0.36
C ARG A 284 -6.08 -4.52 -0.51
N SER A 285 -5.83 -5.52 -1.34
CA SER A 285 -6.68 -6.70 -1.39
C SER A 285 -6.20 -7.71 -0.36
N TRP A 286 -7.13 -8.22 0.45
CA TRP A 286 -6.92 -9.43 1.23
C TRP A 286 -8.06 -10.39 0.91
N GLY A 287 -7.83 -11.29 -0.04
CA GLY A 287 -8.86 -12.18 -0.57
C GLY A 287 -9.44 -13.17 0.45
N LEU A 288 -8.80 -13.29 1.61
CA LEU A 288 -9.18 -14.20 2.69
C LEU A 288 -9.97 -13.50 3.81
N VAL A 289 -10.32 -12.22 3.63
CA VAL A 289 -10.99 -11.42 4.66
C VAL A 289 -12.35 -12.00 5.07
N GLU A 290 -13.10 -12.58 4.14
CA GLU A 290 -14.43 -13.14 4.44
C GLU A 290 -14.34 -14.38 5.33
N ASP A 291 -13.39 -15.26 5.06
CA ASP A 291 -13.19 -16.52 5.79
C ASP A 291 -12.54 -16.30 7.16
N TYR A 292 -11.57 -15.39 7.23
CA TYR A 292 -10.66 -15.26 8.38
C TYR A 292 -10.83 -13.94 9.15
N GLY A 293 -11.54 -12.96 8.58
CA GLY A 293 -11.65 -11.62 9.14
C GLY A 293 -12.32 -11.59 10.52
N ASN A 294 -13.36 -12.38 10.75
CA ASN A 294 -14.04 -12.41 12.05
C ASN A 294 -13.13 -12.94 13.17
N ASP A 295 -12.32 -13.97 12.91
CA ASP A 295 -11.45 -14.56 13.92
C ASP A 295 -10.35 -13.58 14.34
N ILE A 296 -9.69 -12.93 13.36
CA ILE A 296 -8.65 -11.94 13.67
C ILE A 296 -9.21 -10.71 14.37
N LEU A 297 -10.41 -10.24 13.97
CA LEU A 297 -11.08 -9.14 14.65
C LEU A 297 -11.44 -9.49 16.09
N GLY A 298 -11.90 -10.72 16.36
CA GLY A 298 -12.19 -11.20 17.71
C GLY A 298 -10.93 -11.26 18.60
N ARG A 299 -9.79 -11.63 18.03
CA ARG A 299 -8.49 -11.61 18.75
C ARG A 299 -8.04 -10.19 19.06
N LEU A 300 -8.10 -9.28 18.09
CA LEU A 300 -7.75 -7.87 18.28
C LEU A 300 -8.67 -7.16 19.28
N ALA A 301 -9.98 -7.42 19.21
CA ALA A 301 -10.97 -6.85 20.12
C ALA A 301 -10.69 -7.21 21.59
N ARG A 302 -10.22 -8.44 21.86
CA ARG A 302 -9.81 -8.84 23.22
C ARG A 302 -8.59 -8.08 23.73
N VAL A 303 -7.63 -7.76 22.85
CA VAL A 303 -6.47 -6.95 23.21
C VAL A 303 -6.90 -5.51 23.50
N ASP A 304 -7.74 -4.95 22.63
CA ASP A 304 -8.30 -3.60 22.79
C ASP A 304 -9.07 -3.47 24.10
N GLN A 305 -9.94 -4.44 24.41
CA GLN A 305 -10.76 -4.46 25.62
C GLN A 305 -9.90 -4.50 26.89
N ARG A 306 -8.89 -5.38 26.97
CA ARG A 306 -7.98 -5.42 28.14
C ARG A 306 -7.32 -4.07 28.40
N ARG A 307 -6.95 -3.36 27.33
CA ARG A 307 -6.29 -2.06 27.46
C ARG A 307 -7.26 -0.94 27.80
N ASP A 308 -8.49 -1.03 27.33
CA ASP A 308 -9.56 -0.11 27.70
C ASP A 308 -9.94 -0.31 29.18
N ASP A 309 -10.06 -1.55 29.65
CA ASP A 309 -10.30 -1.90 31.06
C ASP A 309 -9.18 -1.39 31.98
N GLU A 310 -7.91 -1.58 31.60
CA GLU A 310 -6.77 -1.10 32.38
C GLU A 310 -6.74 0.43 32.45
N ARG A 311 -7.07 1.11 31.35
CA ARG A 311 -7.20 2.58 31.35
C ARG A 311 -8.32 3.04 32.28
N HIS A 312 -9.48 2.39 32.24
CA HIS A 312 -10.59 2.70 33.14
C HIS A 312 -10.23 2.46 34.61
N ARG A 313 -9.48 1.39 34.92
CA ARG A 313 -8.96 1.13 36.26
C ARG A 313 -8.02 2.24 36.74
N GLN A 314 -7.06 2.64 35.90
CA GLN A 314 -6.11 3.71 36.23
C GLN A 314 -6.81 5.06 36.43
N GLU A 315 -7.83 5.35 35.62
CA GLU A 315 -8.64 6.56 35.77
C GLU A 315 -9.45 6.54 37.08
N ALA A 316 -10.10 5.41 37.40
CA ALA A 316 -10.82 5.23 38.66
C ALA A 316 -9.89 5.40 39.88
N GLU A 317 -8.69 4.81 39.85
CA GLU A 317 -7.70 4.99 40.91
C GLU A 317 -7.24 6.45 41.03
N ARG A 318 -7.06 7.15 39.91
CA ARG A 318 -6.69 8.56 39.91
C ARG A 318 -7.78 9.43 40.54
N VAL A 319 -9.05 9.18 40.18
CA VAL A 319 -10.21 9.87 40.76
C VAL A 319 -10.29 9.59 42.26
N GLN A 320 -10.11 8.33 42.67
CA GLN A 320 -10.10 7.95 44.09
C GLN A 320 -9.01 8.67 44.88
N ARG A 321 -7.78 8.72 44.35
CA ARG A 321 -6.67 9.47 44.99
C ARG A 321 -6.96 10.96 45.09
N GLN A 322 -7.65 11.55 44.12
CA GLN A 322 -8.05 12.95 44.18
C GLN A 322 -9.09 13.21 45.27
N LEU A 323 -10.08 12.34 45.42
CA LEU A 323 -11.08 12.41 46.48
C LEU A 323 -10.44 12.28 47.87
N GLU A 324 -9.53 11.32 48.07
CA GLU A 324 -8.81 11.16 49.34
C GLU A 324 -7.93 12.37 49.66
N GLN A 325 -7.29 12.97 48.65
CA GLN A 325 -6.52 14.20 48.83
C GLN A 325 -7.41 15.38 49.20
N GLN A 326 -8.58 15.49 48.58
CA GLN A 326 -9.56 16.53 48.90
C GLN A 326 -10.07 16.38 50.34
N GLU A 327 -10.46 15.17 50.75
CA GLU A 327 -10.91 14.89 52.11
C GLU A 327 -9.83 15.22 53.15
N LYS A 328 -8.56 14.85 52.87
CA LYS A 328 -7.42 15.23 53.73
C LYS A 328 -7.25 16.74 53.84
N ARG A 329 -7.42 17.48 52.74
CA ARG A 329 -7.35 18.96 52.75
C ARG A 329 -8.49 19.58 53.54
N GLU A 330 -9.72 19.08 53.40
CA GLU A 330 -10.88 19.54 54.16
C GLU A 330 -10.70 19.26 55.66
N ARG A 331 -10.23 18.06 56.02
CA ARG A 331 -9.95 17.69 57.42
C ARG A 331 -8.87 18.55 58.08
N LEU A 332 -7.85 18.96 57.32
CA LEU A 332 -6.81 19.88 57.80
C LEU A 332 -7.29 21.35 57.84
N GLY A 333 -8.11 21.77 56.87
CA GLY A 333 -8.70 23.10 56.83
C GLY A 333 -9.65 23.37 57.99
N VAL A 334 -10.48 22.39 58.37
CA VAL A 334 -11.36 22.47 59.54
C VAL A 334 -10.56 22.63 60.84
N LYS A 335 -9.38 21.98 60.95
CA LYS A 335 -8.51 22.15 62.12
C LYS A 335 -7.89 23.55 62.21
N LEU A 336 -7.61 24.21 61.09
CA LEU A 336 -7.10 25.58 61.11
C LEU A 336 -8.15 26.61 61.52
N LEU A 337 -9.43 26.41 61.14
CA LEU A 337 -10.52 27.32 61.52
C LEU A 337 -10.88 27.25 63.01
N HIS A 338 -10.61 26.13 63.68
CA HIS A 338 -10.75 26.01 65.14
C HIS A 338 -9.57 26.60 65.93
N PHE A 339 -8.49 26.96 65.26
CA PHE A 339 -7.33 27.63 65.86
C PHE A 339 -7.30 29.10 65.44
N VAL A 340 -8.43 29.79 65.56
CA VAL A 340 -8.40 31.25 65.73
C VAL A 340 -7.98 31.46 67.19
N PRO A 341 -6.71 31.79 67.50
CA PRO A 341 -6.39 32.23 68.83
C PRO A 341 -7.34 33.37 69.12
N VAL A 342 -8.14 33.22 70.19
CA VAL A 342 -8.83 34.34 70.81
C VAL A 342 -7.70 35.28 71.18
N TRP A 343 -7.40 36.23 70.29
CA TRP A 343 -6.54 37.34 70.60
C TRP A 343 -7.18 37.93 71.84
N PRO A 344 -6.50 37.94 73.00
CA PRO A 344 -7.04 38.54 74.19
C PRO A 344 -7.43 39.94 73.77
N SER A 345 -8.73 40.24 73.81
CA SER A 345 -9.28 41.55 73.48
C SER A 345 -8.39 42.55 74.18
N ALA A 346 -7.56 43.23 73.38
CA ALA A 346 -6.65 44.23 73.90
C ALA A 346 -7.52 45.17 74.71
N HIS A 347 -7.21 45.22 76.00
CA HIS A 347 -7.80 46.11 76.96
C HIS A 347 -8.04 47.45 76.28
N ARG A 348 -9.32 47.77 76.13
CA ARG A 348 -9.81 49.10 75.88
C ARG A 348 -9.20 49.98 76.96
N LEU A 349 -8.12 50.68 76.63
CA LEU A 349 -7.52 51.71 77.46
C LEU A 349 -8.49 52.90 77.46
N GLU A 350 -9.53 52.80 78.28
CA GLU A 350 -10.22 53.93 78.88
C GLU A 350 -9.44 54.34 80.14
N CYS A 351 -8.41 55.18 79.97
CA CYS A 351 -7.92 56.11 80.99
C CYS A 351 -7.71 57.45 80.28
N LEU A 352 -8.64 58.39 80.40
CA LEU A 352 -8.73 59.43 81.44
C LEU A 352 -7.57 60.45 81.41
N ARG A 353 -7.96 61.67 81.03
CA ARG A 353 -7.36 63.01 81.23
C ARG A 353 -6.22 63.47 80.33
#